data_AF-A0A1V3NDI4-F1
#
_entry.id   AF-A0A1V3NDI4-F1
#
_cell.length_a   1.000
_cell.length_b   1.000
_cell.length_c   1.000
_cell.angle_alpha   90.00
_cell.angle_beta   90.00
_cell.angle_gamma   90.00
#
_symmetry.space_group_name_H-M   'P 1'
#
loop_
_entity.id
_entity.type
_entity.pdbx_description
1 polymer ?
#
loop_
_entity_poly.entity_id
_entity_poly.type
_entity_poly.pdbx_seq_one_letter_code
_entity_poly.pdbx_strand_id
1 'polypeptide(L)' 'MKRRRTDTGLVLVGLVLVAVGGYVLFSGEIWLSRLTVSEGQSMTGVGALLVGAVFVGLGLYFLYESRR' A
#
# COMPACT_ATOMS: atom_id res chain seq x y z
N MET A 1 25.28 6.56 -23.36
CA MET A 1 24.41 6.75 -22.16
C MET A 1 23.32 5.70 -22.17
N LYS A 2 23.42 4.64 -21.35
CA LYS A 2 22.36 3.62 -21.21
C LYS A 2 21.16 4.29 -20.53
N ARG A 3 20.08 4.57 -21.27
CA ARG A 3 18.79 4.93 -20.66
C ARG A 3 18.35 3.72 -19.83
N ARG A 4 18.50 3.78 -18.50
CA ARG A 4 17.78 2.88 -17.60
C ARG A 4 16.30 3.16 -17.84
N ARG A 5 15.62 2.25 -18.53
CA ARG A 5 14.18 2.35 -18.78
C ARG A 5 13.52 2.20 -17.43
N THR A 6 13.04 3.30 -16.85
CA THR A 6 12.22 3.22 -15.64
C THR A 6 10.93 2.49 -16.00
N ASP A 7 10.67 1.37 -15.33
CA ASP A 7 9.44 0.63 -15.56
C ASP A 7 8.26 1.43 -14.99
N THR A 8 7.48 2.01 -15.90
CA THR A 8 6.36 2.89 -15.54
C THR A 8 5.25 2.12 -14.80
N GLY A 9 5.11 0.81 -15.07
CA GLY A 9 4.15 -0.04 -14.38
C GLY A 9 4.54 -0.23 -12.92
N LEU A 10 5.82 -0.53 -12.65
CA LEU A 10 6.33 -0.63 -11.28
C LEU A 10 6.23 0.70 -10.51
N VAL A 11 6.44 1.82 -11.19
CA VAL A 11 6.24 3.16 -10.59
C VAL A 11 4.78 3.36 -10.18
N LEU A 12 3.83 3.05 -11.08
CA LEU A 12 2.41 3.20 -10.79
C LEU A 12 1.97 2.31 -9.63
N VAL A 13 2.37 1.03 -9.64
CA VAL A 13 2.07 0.09 -8.54
C VAL A 13 2.67 0.60 -7.23
N GLY A 14 3.93 1.03 -7.25
CA GLY A 14 4.61 1.57 -6.09
C GLY A 14 3.91 2.80 -5.50
N LEU A 15 3.54 3.76 -6.34
CA LEU A 15 2.80 4.97 -5.91
C LEU A 15 1.42 4.64 -5.34
N VAL A 16 0.68 3.72 -5.97
CA VAL A 16 -0.63 3.28 -5.48
C VAL A 16 -0.51 2.63 -4.11
N LEU A 17 0.46 1.73 -3.92
CA LEU A 17 0.69 1.06 -2.64
C LEU A 17 1.07 2.05 -1.54
N VAL A 18 1.95 3.02 -1.83
CA VAL A 18 2.29 4.09 -0.87
C VAL A 18 1.07 4.94 -0.54
N ALA A 19 0.26 5.32 -1.52
CA ALA A 19 -0.94 6.12 -1.29
C ALA A 19 -1.97 5.39 -0.43
N VAL A 20 -2.25 4.11 -0.74
CA VAL A 20 -3.20 3.28 0.01
C VAL A 20 -2.66 3.02 1.43
N GLY A 21 -1.40 2.62 1.56
CA GLY A 21 -0.79 2.38 2.87
C GLY A 21 -0.74 3.64 3.73
N GLY A 22 -0.38 4.79 3.13
CA GLY A 22 -0.40 6.09 3.80
C GLY A 22 -1.79 6.51 4.25
N TYR A 23 -2.82 6.29 3.42
CA TYR A 23 -4.21 6.53 3.80
C TYR A 23 -4.65 5.66 4.98
N VAL A 24 -4.29 4.37 4.99
CA VAL A 24 -4.59 3.44 6.09
C VAL A 24 -3.89 3.88 7.38
N LEU A 25 -2.62 4.29 7.31
CA LEU A 25 -1.90 4.81 8.47
C LEU A 25 -2.50 6.10 9.01
N PHE A 26 -2.97 6.98 8.12
CA PHE A 26 -3.58 8.26 8.50
C PHE A 26 -4.98 8.09 9.10
N SER A 27 -5.79 7.21 8.51
CA SER A 27 -7.15 6.93 8.99
C SER A 27 -7.17 6.06 10.25
N GLY A 28 -6.18 5.19 10.45
CA GLY A 28 -6.10 4.30 11.61
C GLY A 28 -7.13 3.17 11.62
N GLU A 29 -7.92 3.04 10.54
CA GLU A 29 -9.02 2.09 10.42
C GLU A 29 -9.08 1.50 9.00
N ILE A 30 -9.32 0.19 8.90
CA ILE A 30 -9.55 -0.50 7.64
C ILE A 30 -10.99 -1.04 7.64
N TRP A 31 -11.79 -0.52 6.71
CA TRP A 31 -13.13 -1.02 6.45
C TRP A 31 -13.05 -2.27 5.56
N LEU A 32 -13.23 -3.43 6.18
CA LEU A 32 -13.45 -4.68 5.45
C LEU A 32 -14.91 -4.68 4.98
N SER A 33 -15.13 -4.77 3.66
CA SER A 33 -16.48 -4.73 3.10
C SER A 33 -17.35 -5.86 3.65
N ARG A 34 -18.66 -5.58 3.78
CA ARG A 34 -19.72 -6.45 4.29
C ARG A 34 -19.91 -7.77 3.51
N LEU A 35 -19.22 -7.93 2.38
CA LEU A 35 -19.31 -9.11 1.51
C LEU A 35 -18.54 -10.33 2.04
N THR A 36 -17.58 -10.15 2.96
CA THR A 36 -16.67 -11.24 3.35
C THR A 36 -16.81 -11.69 4.80
N VAL A 37 -17.44 -10.90 5.68
CA VAL A 37 -17.52 -11.20 7.12
C VAL A 37 -18.83 -10.68 7.70
N SER A 38 -19.45 -11.48 8.58
CA SER A 38 -20.64 -11.12 9.37
C SER A 38 -20.46 -9.74 10.02
N GLU A 39 -21.49 -8.90 9.85
CA GLU A 39 -21.65 -7.50 10.25
C GLU A 39 -20.59 -6.89 11.21
N GLY A 40 -19.84 -5.89 10.71
CA GLY A 40 -19.27 -4.83 11.54
C GLY A 40 -17.79 -4.95 11.97
N GLN A 41 -16.99 -5.84 11.39
CA GLN A 41 -15.55 -5.88 11.72
C GLN A 41 -14.73 -4.85 10.92
N SER A 42 -14.56 -3.66 11.48
CA SER A 42 -13.46 -2.76 11.14
C SER A 42 -12.18 -3.22 11.84
N MET A 43 -11.06 -3.31 11.11
CA MET A 43 -9.76 -3.54 11.74
C MET A 43 -9.15 -2.18 12.12
N THR A 44 -9.05 -1.91 13.42
CA THR A 44 -8.59 -0.63 13.96
C THR A 44 -7.31 -0.80 14.78
N GLY A 45 -6.60 0.30 15.05
CA GLY A 45 -5.42 0.30 15.92
C GLY A 45 -4.23 -0.46 15.33
N VAL A 46 -3.63 -1.37 16.09
CA VAL A 46 -2.38 -2.05 15.73
C VAL A 46 -2.48 -2.84 14.42
N GLY A 47 -3.64 -3.45 14.14
CA GLY A 47 -3.87 -4.18 12.89
C GLY A 47 -3.83 -3.26 11.66
N ALA A 48 -4.47 -2.09 11.75
CA ALA A 48 -4.45 -1.09 10.68
C ALA A 48 -3.03 -0.54 10.45
N LEU A 49 -2.30 -0.29 11.54
CA LEU A 49 -0.91 0.18 11.48
C LEU A 49 0.01 -0.82 10.76
N LEU A 50 -0.09 -2.11 11.10
CA LEU A 50 0.73 -3.15 10.46
C LEU A 50 0.44 -3.27 8.96
N VAL A 51 -0.84 -3.28 8.58
CA VAL A 51 -1.22 -3.34 7.16
C VAL A 51 -0.75 -2.10 6.41
N GLY A 52 -0.97 -0.91 6.97
CA GLY A 52 -0.49 0.34 6.38
C GLY A 52 1.02 0.35 6.18
N ALA A 53 1.79 -0.10 7.19
CA ALA A 53 3.24 -0.19 7.12
C ALA A 53 3.73 -1.17 6.04
N VAL A 54 3.08 -2.33 5.91
CA VAL A 54 3.39 -3.32 4.85
C VAL A 54 3.14 -2.73 3.46
N PHE A 55 2.01 -2.06 3.26
CA PHE A 55 1.67 -1.43 1.97
C PHE A 55 2.68 -0.35 1.59
N VAL A 56 3.05 0.53 2.54
CA VAL A 56 4.08 1.56 2.29
C VAL A 56 5.43 0.91 1.99
N GLY A 57 5.84 -0.11 2.76
CA GLY A 57 7.11 -0.81 2.56
C GLY A 57 7.21 -1.46 1.18
N LEU A 58 6.18 -2.18 0.77
CA LEU A 58 6.09 -2.77 -0.57
C LEU A 58 6.07 -1.71 -1.67
N GLY A 59 5.34 -0.61 -1.45
CA GLY A 59 5.30 0.51 -2.40
C GLY A 59 6.68 1.11 -2.63
N LEU A 60 7.43 1.38 -1.56
CA LEU A 60 8.82 1.86 -1.63
C LEU A 60 9.75 0.85 -2.31
N TYR A 61 9.58 -0.45 -2.05
CA TYR A 61 10.34 -1.51 -2.72
C TYR A 61 10.11 -1.50 -4.24
N PHE A 62 8.87 -1.41 -4.70
CA PHE A 62 8.57 -1.35 -6.13
C PHE A 62 9.10 -0.06 -6.79
N LEU A 63 9.05 1.08 -6.11
CA LEU A 63 9.64 2.33 -6.59
C LEU A 63 11.18 2.28 -6.67
N TYR A 64 11.80 1.50 -5.79
CA TYR A 64 13.24 1.25 -5.86
C TYR A 64 13.57 0.33 -7.04
N GLU A 65 12.86 -0.78 -7.16
CA GLU A 65 13.09 -1.77 -8.22
C GLU A 65 12.78 -1.21 -9.62
N SER A 66 11.84 -0.26 -9.74
CA SER A 66 11.53 0.40 -11.02
C SER A 66 12.70 1.18 -11.62
N ARG A 67 13.75 1.47 -10.83
CA ARG A 67 14.95 2.20 -11.25
C ARG A 67 16.16 1.29 -11.48
N ARG A 68 16.01 0.01 -11.17
CA ARG A 68 17.05 -1.01 -11.28
C ARG A 68 17.15 -1.51 -12.72
#